data_AF-A0A8R2BB89-F1
#
_entry.id   AF-A0A8R2BB89-F1
#
_cell.length_a   1.000
_cell.length_b   1.000
_cell.length_c   1.000
_cell.angle_alpha   90.00
_cell.angle_beta   90.00
_cell.angle_gamma   90.00
#
_symmetry.space_group_name_H-M   'P 1'
#
loop_
_entity.id
_entity.type
_entity.pdbx_description
1 polymer ?
#
loop_
_entity_poly.entity_id
_entity_poly.type
_entity_poly.pdbx_seq_one_letter_code
_entity_poly.pdbx_strand_id
1 'polypeptide(L)'
;MASKRKHLTLTEKIKLLDFYQKENVSARTLAHKFGIGRTQATDLIKNRETILKLWKSHGNDQMKTTKRRKTESGNINEVVYEWFCAAHAKNIPISGPILKEKALQVSKEFECENFKASNGWLDKLKSRYNISC
;
A
#
# COMPACT_ATOMS: atom_id res chain seq x y z
N MET A 1 -5.76 20.63 25.97
CA MET A 1 -5.16 19.32 25.65
C MET A 1 -4.91 19.25 24.15
N ALA A 2 -3.71 18.87 23.71
CA ALA A 2 -3.43 18.73 22.27
C ALA A 2 -4.32 17.60 21.70
N SER A 3 -5.16 17.93 20.72
CA SER A 3 -5.99 16.94 20.03
C SER A 3 -5.09 15.86 19.42
N LYS A 4 -5.46 14.59 19.62
CA LYS A 4 -4.71 13.44 19.08
C LYS A 4 -4.65 13.57 17.56
N ARG A 5 -3.45 13.51 16.98
CA ARG A 5 -3.23 13.68 15.53
C ARG A 5 -4.04 12.65 14.74
N LYS A 6 -4.97 13.11 13.89
CA LYS A 6 -5.74 12.24 13.01
C LYS A 6 -4.87 11.71 11.88
N HIS A 7 -4.74 10.38 11.78
CA HIS A 7 -4.04 9.72 10.69
C HIS A 7 -5.05 9.19 9.66
N LEU A 8 -5.08 9.83 8.48
CA LEU A 8 -5.96 9.43 7.38
C LEU A 8 -5.51 8.09 6.76
N THR A 9 -6.49 7.26 6.39
CA THR A 9 -6.29 6.04 5.58
C THR A 9 -5.96 6.39 4.12
N LEU A 10 -5.54 5.41 3.33
CA LEU A 10 -5.24 5.63 1.91
C LEU A 10 -6.48 6.10 1.17
N THR A 11 -7.63 5.47 1.42
CA THR A 11 -8.92 5.88 0.85
C THR A 11 -9.30 7.31 1.24
N GLU A 12 -9.13 7.71 2.51
CA GLU A 12 -9.40 9.08 2.96
C GLU A 12 -8.47 10.10 2.29
N LYS A 13 -7.19 9.76 2.11
CA LYS A 13 -6.24 10.62 1.39
C LYS A 13 -6.63 10.79 -0.08
N ILE A 14 -7.07 9.73 -0.75
CA ILE A 14 -7.53 9.80 -2.14
C ILE A 14 -8.79 10.65 -2.25
N LYS A 15 -9.77 10.49 -1.36
CA LYS A 15 -10.95 11.36 -1.28
C LYS A 15 -10.60 12.83 -1.09
N LEU A 16 -9.60 13.11 -0.26
CA LEU A 16 -9.09 14.47 -0.06
C LEU A 16 -8.47 15.04 -1.34
N LEU A 17 -7.66 14.26 -2.05
CA LEU A 17 -7.02 14.69 -3.30
C LEU A 17 -8.04 14.88 -4.43
N ASP A 18 -9.03 14.00 -4.56
CA ASP A 18 -10.12 14.13 -5.52
C ASP A 18 -10.94 15.40 -5.25
N PHE A 19 -11.27 15.67 -3.99
CA PHE A 19 -11.97 16.90 -3.60
C PHE A 19 -11.12 18.16 -3.87
N TYR A 20 -9.81 18.11 -3.60
CA TYR A 20 -8.90 19.20 -3.93
C TYR A 20 -8.86 19.48 -5.44
N GLN A 21 -8.84 18.42 -6.26
CA GLN A 21 -8.76 18.55 -7.72
C GLN A 21 -10.07 19.04 -8.34
N LYS A 22 -11.23 18.68 -7.78
CA LYS A 22 -12.55 19.11 -8.25
C LYS A 22 -12.87 20.56 -7.89
N GLU A 23 -12.62 20.95 -6.64
CA GLU A 23 -13.09 22.22 -6.08
C GLU A 23 -12.00 23.30 -6.04
N ASN A 24 -10.73 22.93 -6.29
CA ASN A 24 -9.57 23.81 -6.23
C ASN A 24 -9.47 24.63 -4.91
N VAL A 25 -9.86 24.00 -3.80
CA VAL A 25 -9.95 24.64 -2.48
C VAL A 25 -8.59 24.76 -1.77
N SER A 26 -8.51 25.71 -0.84
CA SER A 26 -7.30 25.91 -0.03
C SER A 26 -7.02 24.74 0.93
N ALA A 27 -5.74 24.56 1.30
CA ALA A 27 -5.32 23.59 2.31
C ALA A 27 -6.00 23.81 3.69
N ARG A 28 -6.39 25.05 4.02
CA ARG A 28 -7.13 25.36 5.25
C ARG A 28 -8.56 24.79 5.20
N THR A 29 -9.24 24.92 4.07
CA THR A 29 -10.58 24.36 3.87
C THR A 29 -10.56 22.84 3.95
N LEU A 30 -9.55 22.20 3.34
CA LEU A 30 -9.35 20.75 3.44
C LEU A 30 -9.07 20.31 4.88
N ALA A 31 -8.24 21.05 5.60
CA ALA A 31 -7.94 20.76 7.00
C ALA A 31 -9.20 20.74 7.87
N HIS A 32 -10.07 21.74 7.71
CA HIS A 32 -11.35 21.80 8.41
C HIS A 32 -12.28 20.64 8.01
N LYS A 33 -12.46 20.41 6.69
CA LYS A 33 -13.38 19.38 6.17
C LYS A 33 -12.99 17.97 6.59
N PHE A 34 -11.70 17.65 6.61
CA PHE A 34 -11.21 16.31 6.95
C PHE A 34 -10.80 16.15 8.42
N GLY A 35 -10.88 17.22 9.22
CA GLY A 35 -10.50 17.21 10.64
C GLY A 35 -9.01 16.92 10.85
N ILE A 36 -8.15 17.52 10.03
CA ILE A 36 -6.70 17.33 10.05
C ILE A 36 -5.97 18.66 10.26
N GLY A 37 -4.68 18.61 10.61
CA GLY A 37 -3.86 19.82 10.70
C GLY A 37 -3.56 20.43 9.32
N ARG A 38 -3.42 21.76 9.24
CA ARG A 38 -3.08 22.47 7.99
C ARG A 38 -1.82 21.92 7.33
N THR A 39 -0.76 21.67 8.11
CA THR A 39 0.50 21.10 7.61
C THR A 39 0.27 19.74 6.96
N GLN A 40 -0.58 18.90 7.54
CA GLN A 40 -0.92 17.59 7.00
C GLN A 40 -1.67 17.70 5.66
N ALA A 41 -2.60 18.65 5.52
CA ALA A 41 -3.28 18.91 4.25
C ALA A 41 -2.28 19.35 3.16
N THR A 42 -1.38 20.28 3.48
CA THR A 42 -0.33 20.74 2.58
C THR A 42 0.60 19.60 2.15
N ASP A 43 1.03 18.77 3.09
CA ASP A 43 1.93 17.64 2.80
C ASP A 43 1.26 16.58 1.91
N LEU A 44 -0.05 16.35 2.07
CA LEU A 44 -0.81 15.44 1.22
C LEU A 44 -0.90 15.95 -0.22
N ILE A 45 -1.16 17.26 -0.40
CA ILE A 45 -1.16 17.89 -1.73
C ILE A 45 0.21 17.78 -2.39
N LYS A 46 1.29 18.09 -1.65
CA LYS A 46 2.67 17.97 -2.16
C LYS A 46 3.04 16.55 -2.58
N ASN A 47 2.60 15.54 -1.81
CA ASN A 47 2.91 14.13 -2.07
C ASN A 47 1.83 13.41 -2.90
N ARG A 48 0.97 14.14 -3.62
CA ARG A 48 -0.19 13.58 -4.34
C ARG A 48 0.20 12.45 -5.30
N GLU A 49 1.30 12.60 -6.04
CA GLU A 49 1.72 11.64 -7.05
C GLU A 49 2.13 10.30 -6.42
N THR A 50 2.87 10.37 -5.31
CA THR A 50 3.25 9.18 -4.54
C THR A 50 2.04 8.45 -3.98
N ILE A 51 1.04 9.20 -3.49
CA ILE A 51 -0.21 8.63 -2.95
C ILE A 51 -1.02 7.97 -4.08
N LEU A 52 -1.14 8.61 -5.24
CA LEU A 52 -1.83 8.08 -6.41
C LEU A 52 -1.12 6.85 -6.99
N LYS A 53 0.21 6.85 -7.07
CA LYS A 53 1.00 5.70 -7.49
C LYS A 53 0.80 4.51 -6.55
N LEU A 54 0.77 4.76 -5.25
CA LEU A 54 0.50 3.74 -4.24
C LEU A 54 -0.93 3.18 -4.33
N TRP A 55 -1.91 4.02 -4.61
CA TRP A 55 -3.29 3.59 -4.86
C TRP A 55 -3.38 2.69 -6.09
N LYS A 56 -2.75 3.10 -7.20
CA LYS A 56 -2.69 2.29 -8.43
C LYS A 56 -1.94 0.96 -8.25
N SER A 57 -0.96 0.89 -7.35
CA SER A 57 -0.23 -0.34 -7.04
C SER A 57 -0.92 -1.24 -6.00
N HIS A 58 -2.25 -1.15 -5.90
CA HIS A 58 -3.10 -1.95 -5.01
C HIS A 58 -2.67 -1.87 -3.54
N GLY A 59 -2.29 -0.67 -3.08
CA GLY A 59 -2.05 -0.45 -1.65
C GLY A 59 -3.32 -0.68 -0.85
N ASN A 60 -3.21 -1.35 0.31
CA ASN A 60 -4.34 -1.56 1.22
C ASN A 60 -5.04 -0.22 1.58
N ASP A 61 -6.35 -0.18 1.34
CA ASP A 61 -7.27 0.94 1.59
C ASP A 61 -7.16 1.52 3.00
N GLN A 62 -7.02 0.65 4.01
CA GLN A 62 -6.95 1.02 5.42
C GLN A 62 -5.56 1.50 5.84
N MET A 63 -4.58 1.47 4.94
CA MET A 63 -3.20 1.83 5.26
C MET A 63 -3.06 3.32 5.54
N LYS A 64 -2.59 3.64 6.75
CA LYS A 64 -2.37 5.04 7.19
C LYS A 64 -1.00 5.60 6.81
N THR A 65 -0.02 4.74 6.50
CA THR A 65 1.32 5.16 6.04
C THR A 65 1.42 5.13 4.52
N THR A 66 1.98 6.18 3.92
CA THR A 66 2.29 6.21 2.49
C THR A 66 3.69 5.64 2.21
N LYS A 67 4.57 5.60 3.23
CA LYS A 67 5.93 5.07 3.11
C LYS A 67 5.91 3.56 3.27
N ARG A 68 6.21 2.82 2.20
CA ARG A 68 6.60 1.40 2.29
C ARG A 68 8.06 1.37 2.74
N ARG A 69 8.38 0.69 3.84
CA ARG A 69 9.79 0.35 4.13
C ARG A 69 10.29 -0.50 2.97
N LYS A 70 11.36 -0.06 2.30
CA LYS A 70 12.14 -0.93 1.42
C LYS A 70 12.83 -1.93 2.34
N THR A 71 12.35 -3.17 2.36
CA THR A 71 13.07 -4.30 2.94
C THR A 71 13.84 -4.99 1.82
N GLU A 72 14.87 -5.77 2.14
CA GLU A 72 15.55 -6.62 1.15
C GLU A 72 14.54 -7.55 0.44
N SER A 73 13.52 -7.99 1.19
CA SER A 73 12.38 -8.74 0.65
C SER A 73 11.34 -7.91 -0.12
N GLY A 74 11.55 -6.60 -0.29
CA GLY A 74 10.64 -5.71 -0.99
C GLY A 74 10.43 -6.12 -2.44
N ASN A 75 11.53 -6.43 -3.14
CA ASN A 75 11.49 -6.86 -4.54
C ASN A 75 10.79 -8.22 -4.68
N ILE A 76 11.05 -9.16 -3.74
CA ILE A 76 10.37 -10.47 -3.72
C ILE A 76 8.86 -10.29 -3.59
N ASN A 77 8.40 -9.41 -2.69
CA ASN A 77 6.97 -9.16 -2.51
C ASN A 77 6.30 -8.61 -3.78
N GLU A 78 6.97 -7.71 -4.50
CA GLU A 78 6.44 -7.09 -5.73
C GLU A 78 6.31 -8.13 -6.85
N VAL A 79 7.37 -8.90 -7.12
CA VAL A 79 7.36 -9.93 -8.17
C VAL A 79 6.34 -11.04 -7.87
N VAL A 80 6.25 -11.50 -6.61
CA VAL A 80 5.26 -12.51 -6.21
C VAL A 80 3.84 -11.98 -6.37
N TYR A 81 3.59 -10.72 -6.04
CA TYR A 81 2.28 -10.11 -6.20
C TYR A 81 1.89 -9.93 -7.68
N GLU A 82 2.81 -9.49 -8.53
CA GLU A 82 2.57 -9.38 -9.98
C GLU A 82 2.24 -10.75 -10.59
N TRP A 83 2.98 -11.78 -10.21
CA TRP A 83 2.69 -13.15 -10.62
C TRP A 83 1.32 -13.62 -10.12
N PHE A 84 0.97 -13.33 -8.87
CA PHE A 84 -0.36 -13.63 -8.32
C PHE A 84 -1.47 -12.94 -9.13
N CYS A 85 -1.31 -11.66 -9.46
CA CYS A 85 -2.28 -10.92 -10.28
C CYS A 85 -2.45 -11.54 -11.66
N ALA A 86 -1.34 -11.92 -12.31
CA ALA A 86 -1.37 -12.55 -13.63
C ALA A 86 -2.07 -13.90 -13.63
N ALA A 87 -1.89 -14.71 -12.59
CA ALA A 87 -2.59 -15.98 -12.42
C ALA A 87 -4.07 -15.81 -12.05
N HIS A 88 -4.38 -14.84 -11.17
CA HIS A 88 -5.76 -14.50 -10.83
C HIS A 88 -6.54 -13.99 -12.04
N ALA A 89 -5.91 -13.18 -12.92
CA ALA A 89 -6.50 -12.74 -14.18
C ALA A 89 -6.83 -13.89 -15.14
N LYS A 90 -6.16 -15.04 -14.97
CA LYS A 90 -6.43 -16.29 -15.70
C LYS A 90 -7.39 -17.22 -14.95
N ASN A 91 -8.01 -16.76 -13.86
CA ASN A 91 -8.87 -17.55 -12.97
C ASN A 91 -8.19 -18.78 -12.37
N ILE A 92 -6.86 -18.73 -12.19
CA ILE A 92 -6.10 -19.82 -11.57
C ILE A 92 -6.13 -19.61 -10.05
N PRO A 93 -6.71 -20.54 -9.26
CA PRO A 93 -6.68 -20.43 -7.81
C PRO A 93 -5.27 -20.68 -7.28
N ILE A 94 -4.71 -19.73 -6.55
CA ILE A 94 -3.40 -19.84 -5.91
C ILE A 94 -3.59 -19.96 -4.41
N SER A 95 -3.19 -21.07 -3.80
CA SER A 95 -3.22 -21.24 -2.34
C SER A 95 -2.01 -20.60 -1.65
N GLY A 96 -2.11 -20.40 -0.33
CA GLY A 96 -1.00 -19.90 0.48
C GLY A 96 0.32 -20.68 0.35
N PRO A 97 0.33 -22.02 0.34
CA PRO A 97 1.54 -22.82 0.08
C PRO A 97 2.18 -22.53 -1.29
N ILE A 98 1.37 -22.40 -2.35
CA ILE A 98 1.87 -22.08 -3.70
C ILE A 98 2.52 -20.69 -3.72
N LEU A 99 1.91 -19.70 -3.06
CA LEU A 99 2.47 -18.36 -2.90
C LEU A 99 3.85 -18.37 -2.20
N LYS A 100 4.01 -19.21 -1.16
CA LYS A 100 5.29 -19.36 -0.47
C LYS A 100 6.34 -20.01 -1.36
N GLU A 101 5.97 -21.05 -2.10
CA GLU A 101 6.88 -21.72 -3.01
C GLU A 101 7.36 -20.76 -4.10
N LYS A 102 6.45 -19.97 -4.70
CA LYS A 102 6.84 -18.94 -5.66
C LYS A 102 7.78 -17.91 -5.04
N ALA A 103 7.55 -17.50 -3.79
CA ALA A 103 8.42 -16.55 -3.11
C ALA A 103 9.83 -17.10 -2.84
N LEU A 104 9.95 -18.40 -2.56
CA LEU A 104 11.25 -19.06 -2.43
C LEU A 104 11.97 -19.19 -3.79
N GLN A 105 11.25 -19.40 -4.88
CA GLN A 105 11.85 -19.38 -6.23
C GLN A 105 12.39 -17.99 -6.55
N VAL A 106 11.56 -16.96 -6.34
CA VAL A 106 11.93 -15.57 -6.58
C VAL A 106 13.10 -15.14 -5.67
N SER A 107 13.15 -15.59 -4.41
CA SER A 107 14.27 -15.25 -3.53
C SER A 107 15.60 -15.81 -4.02
N LYS A 108 15.61 -16.99 -4.66
CA LYS A 108 16.81 -17.56 -5.28
C LYS A 108 17.26 -16.75 -6.49
N GLU A 109 16.32 -16.28 -7.31
CA GLU A 109 16.61 -15.40 -8.46
C GLU A 109 17.22 -14.06 -8.03
N PHE A 110 16.88 -13.58 -6.84
CA PHE A 110 17.45 -12.36 -6.23
C PHE A 110 18.65 -12.62 -5.30
N GLU A 111 19.21 -13.82 -5.28
CA GLU A 111 20.36 -14.19 -4.42
C GLU A 111 20.11 -13.92 -2.91
N CYS A 112 18.84 -13.94 -2.51
CA CYS A 112 18.39 -13.69 -1.14
C CYS A 112 18.22 -15.02 -0.38
N GLU A 113 19.32 -15.70 -0.06
CA GLU A 113 19.32 -17.03 0.56
C GLU A 113 18.70 -17.05 1.98
N ASN A 114 18.75 -15.93 2.69
CA ASN A 114 18.20 -15.81 4.04
C ASN A 114 16.67 -15.60 4.07
N PHE A 115 16.02 -15.48 2.91
CA PHE A 115 14.59 -15.26 2.84
C PHE A 115 13.81 -16.51 3.29
N LYS A 116 12.98 -16.33 4.32
CA LYS A 116 12.09 -17.39 4.81
C LYS A 116 10.65 -17.01 4.46
N ALA A 117 10.02 -17.79 3.58
CA ALA A 117 8.60 -17.73 3.23
C ALA A 117 7.69 -18.20 4.40
N SER A 118 7.90 -17.62 5.57
CA SER A 118 7.22 -17.93 6.83
C SER A 118 5.73 -17.58 6.77
N ASN A 119 4.94 -18.13 7.70
CA ASN A 119 3.54 -17.73 7.88
C ASN A 119 3.42 -16.21 8.10
N GLY A 120 4.24 -15.65 8.98
CA GLY A 120 4.21 -14.21 9.25
C GLY A 120 4.62 -13.34 8.04
N TRP A 121 5.42 -13.84 7.11
CA TRP A 121 5.65 -13.17 5.83
C TRP A 121 4.40 -13.22 4.95
N LEU A 122 3.79 -14.40 4.78
CA LEU A 122 2.60 -14.58 3.96
C LEU A 122 1.44 -13.71 4.46
N ASP A 123 1.19 -13.68 5.77
CA ASP A 123 0.12 -12.87 6.38
C ASP A 123 0.33 -11.38 6.10
N LYS A 124 1.57 -10.91 6.19
CA LYS A 124 1.95 -9.54 5.85
C LYS A 124 1.78 -9.25 4.37
N LEU A 125 2.09 -10.21 3.49
CA LEU A 125 1.88 -10.07 2.05
C LEU A 125 0.38 -9.95 1.74
N LYS A 126 -0.43 -10.87 2.26
CA LYS A 126 -1.90 -10.85 2.08
C LYS A 126 -2.50 -9.55 2.58
N SER A 127 -2.14 -9.12 3.78
CA SER A 127 -2.62 -7.85 4.36
C SER A 127 -2.17 -6.63 3.55
N ARG A 128 -0.95 -6.64 3.00
CA ARG A 128 -0.39 -5.52 2.24
C ARG A 128 -1.08 -5.31 0.90
N TYR A 129 -1.37 -6.40 0.19
CA TYR A 129 -1.89 -6.39 -1.17
C TYR A 129 -3.37 -6.78 -1.27
N ASN A 130 -4.04 -6.94 -0.13
CA ASN A 130 -5.43 -7.36 -0.05
C ASN A 130 -5.72 -8.67 -0.79
N ILE A 131 -4.82 -9.65 -0.64
CA ILE A 131 -4.96 -10.98 -1.28
C ILE A 131 -5.89 -11.83 -0.42
N SER A 132 -6.99 -12.31 -1.01
CA SER A 132 -7.83 -13.38 -0.46
C SER A 132 -7.49 -14.70 -1.14
N CYS A 133 -6.77 -15.58 -0.45
CA CYS A 133 -6.43 -16.92 -0.92
C CYS A 133 -6.25 -17.92 0.22
#